data_AF-A4WH36-F1
#
_entry.id   AF-A4WH36-F1
#
_cell.length_a   1.000
_cell.length_b   1.000
_cell.length_c   1.000
_cell.angle_alpha   90.00
_cell.angle_beta   90.00
_cell.angle_gamma   90.00
#
_symmetry.space_group_name_H-M   'P 1'
#
loop_
_entity.id
_entity.type
_entity.pdbx_description
1 polymer ?
#
loop_
_entity_poly.entity_id
_entity_poly.type
_entity_poly.pdbx_seq_one_letter_code
_entity_poly.pdbx_strand_id
1 'polypeptide(L)'
;MVKVIDIGRVVVKVLGREAGRKAVVVDVVDENYVLITGPKTLTGVKRRRVNINHIEPTDKKVEIKRGASDEEVIKAVEAAGLVEYMRERVKPKMLGLTKAEVK
;
A
#
# COMPACT_ATOMS: atom_id res chain seq x y z
N MET A 1 19.91 -5.68 7.26
CA MET A 1 18.66 -6.36 7.65
C MET A 1 17.52 -5.71 6.87
N VAL A 2 17.01 -6.37 5.82
CA VAL A 2 15.93 -5.81 5.00
C VAL A 2 14.64 -5.89 5.81
N LYS A 3 14.18 -4.75 6.35
CA LYS A 3 12.86 -4.69 6.97
C LYS A 3 11.82 -4.82 5.86
N VAL A 4 10.99 -5.85 5.99
CA VAL A 4 9.92 -6.17 5.02
C VAL A 4 8.93 -5.01 4.88
N ILE A 5 8.75 -4.24 5.97
CA ILE A 5 7.95 -3.03 6.02
C ILE A 5 8.83 -1.91 6.55
N ASP A 6 9.02 -0.88 5.72
CA ASP A 6 9.84 0.28 6.01
C ASP A 6 9.16 1.53 5.41
N ILE A 7 9.59 2.70 5.86
CA ILE A 7 9.06 3.98 5.36
C ILE A 7 9.35 4.07 3.86
N GLY A 8 8.33 4.46 3.10
CA GLY A 8 8.36 4.52 1.64
C GLY A 8 8.12 3.20 0.92
N ARG A 9 7.96 2.08 1.63
CA ARG A 9 7.59 0.80 0.98
C ARG A 9 6.17 0.89 0.41
N VAL A 10 6.00 0.45 -0.83
CA VAL A 10 4.66 0.32 -1.44
C VAL A 10 4.04 -0.98 -0.95
N VAL A 11 2.80 -0.91 -0.49
CA VAL A 11 2.04 -2.01 0.08
C VAL A 11 0.69 -2.14 -0.60
N VAL A 12 0.18 -3.36 -0.72
CA VAL A 12 -1.17 -3.66 -1.20
C VAL A 12 -2.04 -3.98 0.01
N LYS A 13 -3.20 -3.33 0.12
CA LYS A 13 -4.15 -3.71 1.14
C LYS A 13 -4.86 -4.99 0.72
N VAL A 14 -4.75 -6.06 1.50
CA VAL A 14 -5.38 -7.36 1.18
C VAL A 14 -6.80 -7.46 1.74
N LEU A 15 -7.10 -6.74 2.82
CA LEU A 15 -8.37 -6.84 3.54
C LEU A 15 -9.07 -5.48 3.76
N GLY A 16 -10.41 -5.50 3.79
CA GLY A 16 -11.27 -4.36 4.10
C GLY A 16 -11.79 -3.57 2.89
N ARG A 17 -12.39 -2.39 3.13
CA ARG A 17 -13.08 -1.57 2.09
C ARG A 17 -12.21 -1.12 0.91
N GLU A 18 -10.89 -1.18 1.08
CA GLU A 18 -9.89 -0.76 0.07
C GLU A 18 -9.02 -1.94 -0.36
N ALA A 19 -9.49 -3.17 -0.12
CA ALA A 19 -8.79 -4.37 -0.55
C ALA A 19 -8.50 -4.30 -2.07
N GLY A 20 -7.29 -4.70 -2.44
CA GLY A 20 -6.78 -4.65 -3.80
C GLY A 20 -6.16 -3.31 -4.22
N ARG A 21 -6.15 -2.30 -3.34
CA ARG A 21 -5.53 -1.00 -3.65
C ARG A 21 -4.11 -0.92 -3.08
N LYS A 22 -3.25 -0.22 -3.81
CA LYS A 22 -1.87 0.07 -3.42
C LYS A 22 -1.82 1.36 -2.58
N ALA A 23 -0.89 1.40 -1.64
CA ALA A 23 -0.61 2.53 -0.76
C ALA A 23 0.89 2.55 -0.41
N VAL A 24 1.35 3.64 0.18
CA VAL A 24 2.72 3.83 0.63
C VAL A 24 2.74 3.92 2.15
N VAL A 25 3.71 3.27 2.79
CA VAL A 25 3.94 3.39 4.23
C VAL A 25 4.65 4.72 4.51
N VAL A 26 4.00 5.60 5.26
CA VAL A 26 4.51 6.94 5.62
C VAL A 26 5.21 6.93 6.97
N ASP A 27 4.72 6.11 7.89
CA ASP A 27 5.25 5.99 9.23
C ASP A 27 5.00 4.58 9.79
N VAL A 28 5.87 4.14 10.68
CA VAL A 28 5.72 2.91 11.46
C VAL A 28 5.37 3.32 12.88
N VAL A 29 4.17 2.99 13.32
CA VAL A 29 3.65 3.41 14.64
C VAL A 29 4.19 2.49 15.73
N ASP A 30 4.10 1.18 15.50
CA ASP A 30 4.60 0.13 16.37
C ASP A 30 4.88 -1.15 15.54
N GLU A 31 5.12 -2.27 16.21
CA GLU A 31 5.43 -3.56 15.57
C GLU A 31 4.27 -4.18 14.79
N ASN A 32 3.03 -3.74 15.03
CA ASN A 32 1.80 -4.28 14.43
C ASN A 32 1.08 -3.27 13.53
N TYR A 33 1.30 -1.97 13.72
CA TYR A 33 0.56 -0.90 13.06
C TYR A 33 1.48 0.04 12.30
N VAL A 34 1.05 0.37 11.08
CA VAL A 34 1.70 1.35 10.21
C VAL A 34 0.72 2.41 9.74
N LEU A 35 1.24 3.59 9.46
CA LEU A 35 0.50 4.67 8.83
C LEU A 35 0.72 4.58 7.32
N ILE A 36 -0.35 4.31 6.57
CA ILE A 36 -0.30 4.28 5.11
C ILE A 36 -1.03 5.49 4.54
N THR A 37 -0.59 5.96 3.37
CA THR A 37 -1.35 6.89 2.53
C THR A 37 -1.33 6.40 1.09
N GLY A 38 -2.45 6.54 0.40
CA GLY A 38 -2.51 6.37 -1.05
C GLY A 38 -3.29 7.55 -1.59
N PRO A 39 -2.62 8.58 -2.13
CA PRO A 39 -3.25 9.86 -2.46
C PRO A 39 -4.63 9.66 -3.07
N LYS A 40 -5.65 10.34 -2.53
CA LYS A 40 -7.06 10.06 -2.86
C LYS A 40 -7.32 10.16 -4.38
N THR A 41 -6.54 11.00 -5.05
CA THR A 41 -6.50 11.22 -6.49
C THR A 41 -5.92 10.04 -7.27
N LEU A 42 -5.03 9.24 -6.69
CA LEU A 42 -4.35 8.11 -7.34
C LEU A 42 -5.05 6.78 -7.04
N THR A 43 -5.14 6.40 -5.77
CA THR A 43 -5.64 5.07 -5.37
C THR A 43 -6.92 5.16 -4.56
N GLY A 44 -7.26 6.34 -4.05
CA GLY A 44 -8.42 6.55 -3.20
C GLY A 44 -8.26 6.01 -1.78
N VAL A 45 -7.03 5.71 -1.34
CA VAL A 45 -6.74 5.19 0.01
C VAL A 45 -6.47 6.33 0.98
N LYS A 46 -7.44 6.64 1.84
CA LYS A 46 -7.24 7.72 2.83
C LYS A 46 -6.11 7.38 3.80
N ARG A 47 -5.31 8.38 4.16
CA ARG A 47 -4.30 8.31 5.22
C ARG A 47 -4.91 7.73 6.49
N ARG A 48 -4.42 6.57 6.92
CA ARG A 48 -4.95 5.88 8.10
C ARG A 48 -3.93 4.91 8.69
N ARG A 49 -4.12 4.59 9.96
CA ARG A 49 -3.40 3.51 10.64
C ARG A 49 -3.99 2.16 10.19
N VAL A 50 -3.14 1.23 9.77
CA VAL A 50 -3.52 -0.12 9.33
C VAL A 50 -2.62 -1.15 10.01
N ASN A 51 -3.21 -2.30 10.36
CA ASN A 51 -2.46 -3.43 10.89
C ASN A 51 -1.64 -4.07 9.76
N ILE A 52 -0.40 -4.43 10.07
CA ILE A 52 0.55 -5.10 9.16
C ILE A 52 -0.05 -6.38 8.54
N ASN A 53 -0.89 -7.12 9.27
CA ASN A 53 -1.55 -8.33 8.75
C ASN A 53 -2.57 -8.06 7.63
N HIS A 54 -2.98 -6.80 7.43
CA HIS A 54 -3.94 -6.41 6.38
C HIS A 54 -3.26 -5.84 5.13
N ILE A 55 -1.93 -5.80 5.12
CA ILE A 55 -1.14 -5.26 4.02
C ILE A 55 -0.08 -6.27 3.59
N GLU A 56 0.21 -6.27 2.29
CA GLU A 56 1.24 -7.08 1.70
C GLU A 56 2.30 -6.15 1.08
N PRO A 57 3.57 -6.24 1.49
CA PRO A 57 4.63 -5.42 0.95
C PRO A 57 4.98 -5.86 -0.47
N THR A 58 5.10 -4.89 -1.37
CA THR A 58 5.53 -5.13 -2.76
C THR A 58 7.05 -5.00 -2.88
N ASP A 59 7.63 -5.24 -4.06
CA ASP A 59 9.05 -5.04 -4.36
C ASP A 59 9.44 -3.55 -4.45
N LYS A 60 8.47 -2.65 -4.64
CA LYS A 60 8.69 -1.22 -4.88
C LYS A 60 8.89 -0.42 -3.59
N LYS A 61 9.80 0.55 -3.66
CA LYS A 61 10.06 1.54 -2.60
C LYS A 61 10.15 2.92 -3.23
N VAL A 62 9.55 3.89 -2.57
CA VAL A 62 9.70 5.33 -2.86
C VAL A 62 10.52 5.98 -1.76
N GLU A 63 11.29 7.01 -2.11
CA GLU A 63 12.05 7.77 -1.13
C GLU A 63 11.17 8.89 -0.55
N ILE A 64 10.78 8.74 0.70
CA ILE A 64 10.00 9.74 1.44
C ILE A 64 10.54 9.88 2.87
N LYS A 65 10.31 11.06 3.46
CA LYS A 65 10.61 11.30 4.87
C LYS A 65 9.52 10.68 5.75
N ARG A 66 9.90 10.34 6.99
CA ARG A 66 8.96 9.92 8.02
C ARG A 66 7.88 10.98 8.20
N GLY A 67 6.61 10.58 8.10
CA GLY A 67 5.50 11.51 8.31
C GLY A 67 5.16 12.40 7.10
N ALA A 68 5.77 12.18 5.93
CA ALA A 68 5.54 12.96 4.71
C ALA A 68 4.06 13.29 4.45
N SER A 69 3.84 14.50 3.94
CA SER A 69 2.52 14.97 3.52
C SER A 69 2.02 14.21 2.28
N ASP A 70 0.71 14.24 2.04
CA ASP A 70 0.13 13.59 0.86
C ASP A 70 0.72 14.16 -0.45
N GLU A 71 1.08 15.45 -0.47
CA GLU A 71 1.74 16.11 -1.61
C GLU A 71 3.16 15.59 -1.85
N GLU A 72 3.96 15.43 -0.80
CA GLU A 72 5.31 14.86 -0.91
C GLU A 72 5.25 13.41 -1.40
N VAL A 73 4.27 12.64 -0.93
CA VAL A 73 4.09 11.26 -1.39
C VAL A 73 3.68 11.22 -2.87
N ILE A 74 2.81 12.11 -3.34
CA ILE A 74 2.47 12.22 -4.78
C ILE A 74 3.75 12.48 -5.59
N LYS A 75 4.54 13.49 -5.20
CA LYS A 75 5.78 13.85 -5.91
C LYS A 75 6.79 12.70 -5.91
N ALA A 76 6.94 11.98 -4.80
CA ALA A 76 7.85 10.85 -4.71
C ALA A 76 7.39 9.67 -5.59
N VAL A 77 6.08 9.42 -5.66
CA VAL A 77 5.49 8.39 -6.53
C VAL A 77 5.66 8.75 -8.00
N GLU A 78 5.48 10.02 -8.36
CA GLU A 78 5.70 10.55 -9.71
C GLU A 78 7.18 10.46 -10.10
N ALA A 79 8.09 10.88 -9.21
CA ALA A 79 9.54 10.78 -9.42
C ALA A 79 10.01 9.33 -9.58
N ALA A 80 9.39 8.38 -8.87
CA ALA A 80 9.68 6.96 -9.01
C ALA A 80 9.02 6.30 -10.25
N GLY A 81 8.19 7.04 -11.01
CA GLY A 81 7.47 6.48 -12.16
C GLY A 81 6.41 5.43 -11.78
N LEU A 82 5.94 5.42 -10.53
CA LEU A 82 5.03 4.40 -9.99
C LEU A 82 3.55 4.80 -10.06
N VAL A 83 3.22 5.88 -10.75
CA VAL A 83 1.84 6.41 -10.85
C VAL A 83 0.88 5.39 -11.44
N GLU A 84 1.25 4.78 -12.56
CA GLU A 84 0.44 3.74 -13.22
C GLU A 84 0.34 2.49 -12.35
N TYR A 85 1.47 2.09 -11.76
CA TYR A 85 1.51 0.96 -10.84
C TYR A 85 0.55 1.16 -9.67
N MET A 86 0.52 2.35 -9.05
CA MET A 86 -0.38 2.62 -7.93
C MET A 86 -1.86 2.65 -8.34
N ARG A 87 -2.19 3.11 -9.55
CA ARG A 87 -3.58 3.13 -10.07
C ARG A 87 -4.12 1.73 -10.33
N GLU A 88 -3.25 0.80 -10.71
CA GLU A 88 -3.63 -0.58 -10.96
C GLU A 88 -4.18 -1.25 -9.68
N ARG A 89 -5.36 -1.84 -9.81
CA ARG A 89 -5.97 -2.63 -8.73
C ARG A 89 -5.51 -4.07 -8.82
N VAL A 90 -5.00 -4.58 -7.72
CA VAL A 90 -4.74 -6.00 -7.53
C VAL A 90 -6.06 -6.65 -7.16
N LYS A 91 -6.44 -7.76 -7.80
CA LYS A 91 -7.51 -8.61 -7.29
C LYS A 91 -6.92 -9.43 -6.14
N PRO A 92 -7.32 -9.23 -4.87
CA PRO A 92 -6.86 -10.11 -3.80
C PRO A 92 -7.28 -11.53 -4.17
N LYS A 93 -6.31 -12.44 -4.27
CA LYS A 93 -6.65 -13.87 -4.35
C LYS A 93 -7.26 -14.22 -2.99
N MET A 94 -8.58 -14.33 -2.93
CA MET A 94 -9.18 -14.99 -1.77
C MET A 94 -8.61 -16.41 -1.74
N LEU A 95 -7.98 -16.79 -0.63
CA LEU A 95 -7.73 -18.20 -0.36
C LEU A 95 -9.10 -18.89 -0.36
N GLY A 96 -9.39 -19.65 -1.43
CA GLY A 96 -10.58 -20.49 -1.57
C GLY A 96 -11.66 -19.92 -2.49
N LEU A 97 -11.92 -20.65 -3.59
CA LEU A 97 -13.03 -20.52 -4.54
C LEU A 97 -12.79 -19.57 -5.73
N THR A 98 -11.94 -20.00 -6.67
CA THR A 98 -12.22 -19.67 -8.07
C THR A 98 -13.50 -20.41 -8.47
N LYS A 99 -14.40 -19.78 -9.23
CA LYS A 99 -15.60 -20.44 -9.78
C LYS A 99 -15.29 -21.66 -10.68
N ALA A 100 -14.02 -21.97 -10.91
CA ALA A 100 -13.56 -23.12 -11.68
C ALA A 100 -13.48 -24.42 -10.85
N GLU A 101 -13.52 -24.36 -9.52
CA GLU A 101 -13.41 -25.54 -8.63
C GLU A 101 -14.76 -25.92 -7.98
N VAL A 102 -15.86 -25.25 -8.36
CA VAL A 102 -17.23 -25.59 -7.95
C VAL A 102 -17.95 -26.21 -9.15
N LYS A 103 -17.68 -27.49 -9.42
CA LYS A 103 -18.55 -28.36 -10.22
C LYS A 103 -18.40 -29.80 -9.78
#